data_AF-A0A4Q4VB26-F1
#
_entry.id   AF-A0A4Q4VB26-F1
#
_cell.length_a   1.000
_cell.length_b   1.000
_cell.length_c   1.000
_cell.angle_alpha   90.00
_cell.angle_beta   90.00
_cell.angle_gamma   90.00
#
_symmetry.space_group_name_H-M   'P 1'
#
loop_
_entity.id
_entity.type
_entity.pdbx_description
1 polymer ?
#
loop_
_entity_poly.entity_id
_entity_poly.type
_entity_poly.pdbx_seq_one_letter_code
_entity_poly.pdbx_strand_id
1 'polypeptide(L)'
;MSASNNINCPSNAVDESVNLSIPQNITYAVIPGQNVSTAMVNCCQPNPVHIVDVCWNWCQIPSSMTDNADESGVMFSFSSCLNANGRNISQSNGLLTHMASSATPNHGVTLTGLATFATATLIRTEPPGEKGG
;
A
#
# COMPACT_ATOMS: atom_id res chain seq x y z
N MET A 1 -9.94 17.91 -42.37
CA MET A 1 -9.66 16.47 -42.20
C MET A 1 -9.35 16.24 -40.73
N SER A 2 -10.33 15.80 -39.95
CA SER A 2 -10.13 15.52 -38.52
C SER A 2 -9.92 14.02 -38.38
N ALA A 3 -8.66 13.59 -38.37
CA ALA A 3 -8.34 12.20 -38.03
C ALA A 3 -8.60 12.04 -36.54
N SER A 4 -9.74 11.47 -36.17
CA SER A 4 -9.98 10.92 -34.84
C SER A 4 -9.04 9.71 -34.69
N ASN A 5 -7.79 9.97 -34.30
CA ASN A 5 -6.85 8.92 -33.92
C ASN A 5 -7.39 8.30 -32.64
N ASN A 6 -8.18 7.23 -32.77
CA ASN A 6 -8.59 6.40 -31.67
C ASN A 6 -7.35 5.62 -31.18
N ILE A 7 -6.48 6.28 -30.42
CA ILE A 7 -5.26 5.70 -29.87
C ILE A 7 -5.69 4.69 -28.81
N ASN A 8 -5.78 3.42 -29.17
CA ASN A 8 -6.19 2.41 -28.21
C ASN A 8 -5.05 2.19 -27.20
N CYS A 9 -5.23 2.64 -25.96
CA CYS A 9 -4.20 2.51 -24.95
C CYS A 9 -4.06 1.04 -24.53
N PRO A 10 -2.83 0.56 -24.28
CA PRO A 10 -2.62 -0.80 -23.82
C PRO A 10 -3.34 -1.02 -22.48
N SER A 11 -3.95 -2.19 -22.31
CA SER A 11 -4.71 -2.53 -21.09
C SER A 11 -4.09 -3.67 -20.28
N ASN A 12 -2.96 -4.19 -20.75
CA ASN A 12 -2.37 -5.46 -20.35
C ASN A 12 -1.07 -5.32 -19.57
N ALA A 13 -0.24 -4.31 -19.87
CA ALA A 13 0.94 -3.99 -19.09
C ALA A 13 1.35 -2.53 -19.34
N VAL A 14 1.82 -1.87 -18.29
CA VAL A 14 2.52 -0.59 -18.40
C VAL A 14 3.90 -0.87 -18.99
N ASP A 15 4.24 -0.19 -20.09
CA ASP A 15 5.53 -0.33 -20.74
C ASP A 15 6.66 0.16 -19.83
N GLU A 16 7.86 -0.42 -19.94
CA GLU A 16 9.02 -0.04 -19.13
C GLU A 16 9.43 1.43 -19.35
N SER A 17 9.17 1.97 -20.55
CA SER A 17 9.36 3.39 -20.88
C SER A 17 8.54 4.35 -20.01
N VAL A 18 7.35 3.94 -19.59
CA VAL A 18 6.49 4.71 -18.68
C VAL A 18 7.13 4.80 -17.29
N ASN A 19 7.72 3.70 -16.82
CA ASN A 19 8.41 3.68 -15.53
C ASN A 19 9.64 4.61 -15.52
N LEU A 20 10.37 4.73 -16.64
CA LEU A 20 11.51 5.66 -16.73
C LEU A 20 11.10 7.14 -16.64
N SER A 21 9.85 7.45 -16.98
CA SER A 21 9.32 8.81 -16.99
C SER A 21 8.71 9.24 -15.64
N ILE A 22 8.51 8.29 -14.72
CA ILE A 22 7.94 8.53 -13.40
C ILE A 22 9.05 8.45 -12.35
N PRO A 23 9.14 9.40 -11.39
CA PRO A 23 10.13 9.32 -10.33
C PRO A 23 10.01 8.01 -9.53
N GLN A 24 11.10 7.26 -9.44
CA GLN A 24 11.13 5.94 -8.78
C GLN A 24 11.25 6.01 -7.25
N ASN A 25 11.48 7.21 -6.70
CA ASN A 25 11.65 7.47 -5.27
C ASN A 25 10.33 7.77 -4.54
N ILE A 26 9.18 7.64 -5.21
CA ILE A 26 7.86 7.86 -4.64
C ILE A 26 6.99 6.62 -4.85
N THR A 27 6.03 6.42 -3.96
CA THR A 27 4.99 5.40 -4.18
C THR A 27 3.93 5.98 -5.13
N TYR A 28 3.70 5.32 -6.25
CA TYR A 28 2.81 5.82 -7.30
C TYR A 28 1.89 4.73 -7.85
N ALA A 29 0.79 5.17 -8.46
CA ALA A 29 -0.12 4.30 -9.21
C ALA A 29 -0.23 4.77 -10.66
N VAL A 30 -0.38 3.82 -11.57
CA VAL A 30 -0.55 4.04 -13.00
C VAL A 30 -1.79 3.30 -13.48
N ILE A 31 -2.56 3.95 -14.35
CA ILE A 31 -3.74 3.38 -15.00
C ILE A 31 -3.75 3.74 -16.49
N PRO A 32 -4.33 2.91 -17.38
CA PRO A 32 -4.47 3.27 -18.78
C PRO A 32 -5.55 4.33 -18.97
N GLY A 33 -5.29 5.29 -19.83
CA GLY A 33 -6.25 6.31 -20.25
C GLY A 33 -5.60 7.48 -20.96
N GLN A 34 -6.25 7.96 -22.02
CA GLN A 34 -5.79 9.14 -22.77
C GLN A 34 -6.05 10.46 -22.05
N ASN A 35 -6.99 10.46 -21.12
CA ASN A 35 -7.44 11.65 -20.41
C ASN A 35 -7.39 11.40 -18.91
N VAL A 36 -7.23 12.50 -18.16
CA VAL A 36 -7.29 12.49 -16.70
C VAL A 36 -8.65 11.97 -16.25
N SER A 37 -8.64 10.78 -15.67
CA SER A 37 -9.85 10.16 -15.13
C SER A 37 -10.26 10.87 -13.84
N THR A 38 -11.53 11.26 -13.74
CA THR A 38 -12.09 11.83 -12.49
C THR A 38 -11.87 10.92 -11.29
N ALA A 39 -11.96 9.60 -11.49
CA ALA A 39 -11.67 8.63 -10.43
C ALA A 39 -10.21 8.70 -9.97
N MET A 40 -9.27 8.85 -10.92
CA MET A 40 -7.86 9.03 -10.60
C MET A 40 -7.65 10.33 -9.82
N VAL A 41 -8.25 11.43 -10.27
CA VAL A 41 -8.16 12.73 -9.58
C VAL A 41 -8.62 12.59 -8.13
N ASN A 42 -9.78 11.98 -7.90
CA ASN A 42 -10.34 11.82 -6.56
C ASN A 42 -9.46 10.95 -5.67
N CYS A 43 -8.88 9.86 -6.20
CA CYS A 43 -8.05 8.94 -5.42
C CYS A 43 -6.61 9.43 -5.19
N CYS A 44 -6.14 10.36 -6.02
CA CYS A 44 -4.79 10.91 -5.91
C CYS A 44 -4.72 12.16 -5.04
N GLN A 45 -5.85 12.77 -4.65
CA GLN A 45 -5.83 14.01 -3.86
C GLN A 45 -5.01 13.84 -2.56
N PRO A 46 -4.17 14.83 -2.20
CA PRO A 46 -4.00 16.15 -2.82
C PRO A 46 -3.02 16.18 -4.01
N ASN A 47 -2.43 15.05 -4.40
CA ASN A 47 -1.43 14.98 -5.45
C ASN A 47 -2.07 15.12 -6.85
N PRO A 48 -1.43 15.88 -7.77
CA PRO A 48 -1.92 16.02 -9.12
C PRO A 48 -1.80 14.70 -9.92
N VAL A 49 -2.69 14.53 -10.88
CA VAL A 49 -2.62 13.45 -11.87
C VAL A 49 -1.92 13.94 -13.11
N HIS A 50 -1.01 13.14 -13.62
CA HIS A 50 -0.24 13.40 -14.83
C HIS A 50 -0.57 12.37 -15.90
N ILE A 51 -0.36 12.73 -17.16
CA ILE A 51 -0.43 11.80 -18.30
C ILE A 51 0.97 11.62 -18.85
N VAL A 52 1.36 10.38 -19.11
CA VAL A 52 2.62 10.00 -19.74
C VAL A 52 2.35 9.09 -20.93
N ASP A 53 3.15 9.25 -21.98
CA ASP A 53 3.04 8.54 -23.27
C ASP A 53 1.63 8.56 -23.88
N VAL A 54 0.87 9.63 -23.61
CA VAL A 54 -0.50 9.86 -24.10
C VAL A 54 -1.51 8.83 -23.61
N CYS A 55 -1.10 7.79 -22.89
CA CYS A 55 -1.93 6.62 -22.62
C CYS A 55 -1.95 6.17 -21.17
N TRP A 56 -1.19 6.82 -20.29
CA TRP A 56 -1.07 6.41 -18.91
C TRP A 56 -1.30 7.58 -18.00
N ASN A 57 -2.31 7.47 -17.15
CA ASN A 57 -2.48 8.40 -16.04
C ASN A 57 -1.71 7.87 -14.85
N TRP A 58 -0.94 8.74 -14.21
CA TRP A 58 -0.24 8.38 -13.00
C TRP A 58 -0.31 9.49 -11.97
N CYS A 59 -0.12 9.12 -10.70
CA CYS A 59 0.01 10.07 -9.61
C CYS A 59 0.81 9.44 -8.47
N GLN A 60 1.35 10.29 -7.60
CA GLN A 60 1.83 9.84 -6.30
C GLN A 60 0.64 9.42 -5.43
N ILE A 61 0.72 8.24 -4.82
CA ILE A 61 -0.32 7.75 -3.92
C ILE A 61 -0.30 8.60 -2.63
N PRO A 62 -1.46 9.06 -2.13
CA PRO A 62 -1.52 9.82 -0.89
C PRO A 62 -0.97 9.03 0.31
N SER A 63 -0.30 9.72 1.23
CA SER A 63 0.28 9.07 2.42
C SER A 63 -0.75 8.30 3.25
N SER A 64 -2.00 8.79 3.28
CA SER A 64 -3.12 8.11 3.95
C SER A 64 -3.38 6.68 3.47
N MET A 65 -2.90 6.29 2.29
CA MET A 65 -2.99 4.93 1.76
C MET A 65 -1.66 4.16 1.81
N THR A 66 -0.53 4.84 2.05
CA THR A 66 0.80 4.22 2.10
C THR A 66 1.34 4.06 3.52
N ASP A 67 0.80 4.81 4.48
CA ASP A 67 1.25 4.80 5.87
C ASP A 67 1.06 3.42 6.50
N ASN A 68 2.17 2.74 6.79
CA ASN A 68 2.22 1.38 7.35
C ASN A 68 1.59 0.28 6.47
N ALA A 69 1.40 0.54 5.17
CA ALA A 69 0.88 -0.44 4.23
C ALA A 69 2.01 -1.07 3.40
N ASP A 70 1.98 -2.38 3.26
CA ASP A 70 2.77 -3.08 2.25
C ASP A 70 2.16 -2.86 0.85
N GLU A 71 2.89 -3.25 -0.20
CA GLU A 71 2.46 -3.08 -1.59
C GLU A 71 1.03 -3.60 -1.85
N SER A 72 0.68 -4.76 -1.29
CA SER A 72 -0.65 -5.35 -1.46
C SER A 72 -1.74 -4.51 -0.81
N GLY A 73 -1.46 -3.97 0.38
CA GLY A 73 -2.36 -3.06 1.10
C GLY A 73 -2.56 -1.74 0.35
N VAL A 74 -1.50 -1.18 -0.22
CA VAL A 74 -1.56 0.03 -1.05
C VAL A 74 -2.39 -0.22 -2.31
N MET A 75 -2.09 -1.31 -3.04
CA MET A 75 -2.82 -1.69 -4.25
C MET A 75 -4.31 -1.90 -3.96
N PHE A 76 -4.65 -2.60 -2.88
CA PHE A 76 -6.04 -2.83 -2.49
C PHE A 76 -6.77 -1.52 -2.15
N SER A 77 -6.14 -0.65 -1.35
CA SER A 77 -6.72 0.63 -0.94
C SER A 77 -6.98 1.54 -2.14
N PHE A 78 -6.01 1.62 -3.05
CA PHE A 78 -6.13 2.45 -4.25
C PHE A 78 -7.17 1.88 -5.23
N SER A 79 -7.18 0.56 -5.45
CA SER A 79 -8.19 -0.11 -6.27
C SER A 79 -9.61 0.07 -5.72
N SER A 80 -9.77 -0.02 -4.40
CA SER A 80 -11.04 0.23 -3.71
C SER A 80 -11.54 1.66 -3.94
N CYS A 81 -10.65 2.65 -3.82
CA CYS A 81 -10.99 4.04 -4.12
C CYS A 81 -11.46 4.23 -5.57
N LEU A 82 -10.75 3.64 -6.54
CA LEU A 82 -11.12 3.75 -7.95
C LEU A 82 -12.48 3.12 -8.23
N ASN A 83 -12.75 1.96 -7.64
CA ASN A 83 -14.03 1.29 -7.75
C ASN A 83 -15.17 2.13 -7.13
N ALA A 84 -14.94 2.73 -5.96
CA ALA A 84 -15.90 3.64 -5.32
C ALA A 84 -16.20 4.89 -6.17
N ASN A 85 -15.26 5.31 -7.02
CA ASN A 85 -15.42 6.41 -7.97
C ASN A 85 -15.87 5.95 -9.37
N GLY A 86 -16.43 4.74 -9.48
CA GLY A 86 -17.03 4.24 -10.72
C GLY A 86 -16.04 3.69 -11.75
N ARG A 87 -14.77 3.50 -11.37
CA ARG A 87 -13.74 2.93 -12.25
C ARG A 87 -13.42 1.50 -11.83
N ASN A 88 -14.01 0.55 -12.54
CA ASN A 88 -13.80 -0.87 -12.28
C ASN A 88 -12.49 -1.36 -12.92
N ILE A 89 -11.51 -1.63 -12.06
CA ILE A 89 -10.15 -2.02 -12.46
C ILE A 89 -10.04 -3.54 -12.62
N SER A 90 -10.94 -4.32 -12.03
CA SER A 90 -11.01 -5.77 -12.27
C SER A 90 -11.30 -6.13 -13.73
N GLN A 91 -11.82 -5.17 -14.51
CA GLN A 91 -12.07 -5.31 -15.95
C GLN A 91 -10.90 -4.85 -16.82
N SER A 92 -9.90 -4.19 -16.24
CA SER A 92 -8.77 -3.60 -16.94
C SER A 92 -7.52 -3.91 -16.13
N ASN A 93 -6.72 -4.90 -16.54
CA ASN A 93 -5.43 -5.29 -15.96
C ASN A 93 -4.36 -4.17 -15.98
N GLY A 94 -4.77 -2.91 -15.97
CA GLY A 94 -3.94 -1.74 -16.16
C GLY A 94 -3.66 -0.95 -14.89
N LEU A 95 -4.07 -1.40 -13.69
CA LEU A 95 -3.55 -0.79 -12.46
C LEU A 95 -2.20 -1.39 -12.13
N LEU A 96 -1.17 -0.55 -12.17
CA LEU A 96 0.15 -0.84 -11.65
C LEU A 96 0.41 0.07 -10.44
N THR A 97 0.99 -0.49 -9.39
CA THR A 97 1.49 0.25 -8.24
C THR A 97 2.99 0.03 -8.11
N HIS A 98 3.72 1.09 -7.77
CA HIS A 98 5.14 1.02 -7.45
C HIS A 98 5.35 1.51 -6.03
N MET A 99 6.15 0.79 -5.25
CA MET A 99 6.53 1.18 -3.89
C MET A 99 7.94 1.77 -3.90
N ALA A 100 8.09 2.96 -3.33
CA ALA A 100 9.42 3.51 -3.08
C ALA A 100 10.19 2.57 -2.14
N SER A 101 11.48 2.36 -2.42
CA SER A 101 12.34 1.43 -1.65
C SER A 101 12.51 1.79 -0.16
N SER A 102 12.07 2.98 0.26
CA SER A 102 12.06 3.45 1.65
C SER A 102 10.71 3.28 2.37
N ALA A 103 9.66 2.86 1.67
CA ALA A 103 8.31 2.67 2.22
C ALA A 103 8.12 1.26 2.80
N THR A 104 9.20 0.58 3.19
CA THR A 104 9.13 -0.67 3.93
C THR A 104 8.32 -0.45 5.21
N PRO A 105 7.19 -1.16 5.40
CA PRO A 105 6.47 -1.10 6.65
C PRO A 105 7.46 -1.46 7.75
N ASN A 106 7.61 -0.58 8.73
CA ASN A 106 8.25 -0.97 9.98
C ASN A 106 7.35 -2.04 10.58
N HIS A 107 7.59 -3.31 10.24
CA HIS A 107 7.04 -4.42 11.00
C HIS A 107 7.50 -4.21 12.43
N GLY A 108 6.54 -3.79 13.25
CA GLY A 108 6.77 -3.43 14.64
C GLY A 108 7.67 -4.45 15.29
N VAL A 109 8.70 -3.94 15.94
CA VAL A 109 9.62 -4.67 16.79
C VAL A 109 8.80 -5.63 17.66
N THR A 110 8.84 -6.93 17.36
CA THR A 110 8.42 -7.94 18.32
C THR A 110 9.48 -7.93 19.41
N LEU A 111 9.35 -6.99 20.35
CA LEU A 111 10.09 -7.02 21.59
C LEU A 111 9.50 -8.20 22.38
N THR A 112 10.03 -9.40 22.16
CA THR A 112 9.73 -10.58 22.97
C THR A 112 10.36 -10.38 24.35
N GLY A 113 9.80 -9.45 25.12
CA GLY A 113 10.06 -9.28 26.54
C GLY A 113 9.35 -10.37 27.30
N LEU A 114 9.89 -11.59 27.28
CA LEU A 114 9.49 -12.62 28.22
C LEU A 114 10.36 -12.47 29.47
N ALA A 115 9.74 -11.82 30.47
CA ALA A 115 10.25 -11.70 31.82
C ALA A 115 10.56 -13.09 32.40
N THR A 116 11.77 -13.26 32.94
CA THR A 116 12.16 -14.39 33.76
C THR A 116 11.36 -14.37 35.07
N PHE A 117 10.40 -15.27 35.21
CA PHE A 117 9.78 -15.54 36.52
C PHE A 117 10.74 -16.39 37.35
N ALA A 118 11.31 -15.79 38.41
CA ALA A 118 12.03 -16.52 39.44
C ALA A 118 11.03 -17.40 40.23
N THR A 119 11.15 -18.71 40.11
CA THR A 119 10.38 -19.65 40.95
C THR A 119 10.97 -19.67 42.36
N ALA A 120 10.38 -18.93 43.28
CA ALA A 120 10.54 -19.18 44.71
C ALA A 120 9.58 -20.31 45.11
N THR A 121 10.02 -21.56 45.00
CA THR A 121 9.29 -22.70 45.56
C THR A 121 9.58 -22.82 47.05
N LEU A 122 8.54 -22.51 47.83
CA LEU A 122 8.39 -22.70 49.27
C LEU A 122 8.84 -24.09 49.73
N ILE A 123 9.77 -24.14 50.67
CA ILE A 123 10.03 -25.34 51.48
C ILE A 123 8.83 -25.51 52.41
N ARG A 124 8.09 -26.61 52.25
CA ARG A 124 7.07 -27.06 53.20
C ARG A 124 7.52 -28.41 53.74
N THR A 125 8.15 -28.39 54.91
CA THR A 125 8.37 -29.57 55.74
C THR A 125 7.76 -29.29 57.11
N GLU A 126 6.92 -30.21 57.56
CA GLU A 126 5.96 -30.11 58.67
C GLU A 126 6.56 -29.87 60.08
N PRO A 127 5.74 -29.41 61.05
CA PRO A 127 6.16 -29.11 62.43
C PRO A 127 6.03 -30.33 63.35
N PRO A 128 6.77 -30.34 64.47
CA PRO A 128 6.14 -30.80 65.71
C PRO A 128 6.49 -29.95 66.95
N GLY A 129 5.44 -29.42 67.58
CA GLY A 129 5.33 -29.29 69.04
C GLY A 129 5.83 -27.99 69.67
N GLU A 130 4.93 -27.29 70.38
CA GLU A 130 5.17 -26.94 71.79
C GLU A 130 3.85 -26.63 72.51
N LYS A 131 3.63 -27.31 73.65
CA LYS A 131 2.53 -27.07 74.59
C LYS A 131 2.88 -25.84 75.43
N GLY A 132 1.95 -24.91 75.60
CA GLY A 132 2.01 -23.87 76.63
C GLY A 132 1.07 -24.17 77.79
N GLY A 133 1.44 -23.74 78.99
CA GLY A 133 0.55 -23.58 80.16
C GLY A 133 0.61 -24.69 81.19
#